data_AF-A0A6L3K088-F1
#
_entry.id   AF-A0A6L3K088-F1
#
_cell.length_a   1.000
_cell.length_b   1.000
_cell.length_c   1.000
_cell.angle_alpha   90.00
_cell.angle_beta   90.00
_cell.angle_gamma   90.00
#
_symmetry.space_group_name_H-M   'P 1'
#
loop_
_entity.id
_entity.type
_entity.pdbx_description
1 polymer ?
#
loop_
_entity_poly.entity_id
_entity_poly.type
_entity_poly.pdbx_seq_one_letter_code
_entity_poly.pdbx_strand_id
1 'polypeptide(L)'
;MVKKNAEKDVGFVRQFNELKKKHPDAVLLFRKGDFYEMYKEDALKASVILALKVSDKILPLEKDPIKLLTFPRHELDKHLPKLIRSGQRVAICEAIDRPELMKKPREKTGEDLKETNTSNKNTMAKKKKEQAVQEEPTKTVKTAAEEKPAKEKKTEAKAEVKSEQQAEQKAEAKQERKPREPQMITANGEKVSHGHAFQSTTNPADWYFTAKMDGVQLKPQKMDAADLAAYQKKELTVPQLMEEYYPTKLMPKVSEEAFQMPKQLSGPDGAITIDKFNVYKEKDEQRPDYGKYKFYVQMGDTKMSAVASREDLNAYFDRVVSPTQLVEKNFGERLHLQSAYEKYQLPEGVDPKGVRVAKDHSDNKWKVSMDLGDKGKTSKHELSFDDGYSLFKAKTATREQIAAKYLNTEITGMLSAVTNKLEKSASMKM
;
A
#
# COMPACT_ATOMS: atom_id res chain seq x y z
N MET A 1 -35.59 22.39 34.52
CA MET A 1 -34.69 21.65 33.60
C MET A 1 -33.61 20.82 34.30
N VAL A 2 -32.87 21.37 35.29
CA VAL A 2 -31.66 20.77 35.92
C VAL A 2 -31.62 19.24 36.03
N LYS A 3 -32.61 18.58 36.65
CA LYS A 3 -32.63 17.12 36.87
C LYS A 3 -32.36 16.29 35.59
N LYS A 4 -32.93 16.70 34.45
CA LYS A 4 -32.83 15.98 33.17
C LYS A 4 -31.43 16.07 32.51
N ASN A 5 -30.60 17.02 32.92
CA ASN A 5 -29.20 17.12 32.46
C ASN A 5 -28.28 16.28 33.35
N ALA A 6 -28.48 16.32 34.67
CA ALA A 6 -27.69 15.53 35.62
C ALA A 6 -27.84 14.01 35.38
N GLU A 7 -29.06 13.55 35.07
CA GLU A 7 -29.34 12.15 34.72
C GLU A 7 -28.61 11.70 33.44
N LYS A 8 -28.50 12.59 32.44
CA LYS A 8 -27.70 12.34 31.22
C LYS A 8 -26.20 12.33 31.51
N ASP A 9 -25.69 13.27 32.30
CA ASP A 9 -24.26 13.34 32.66
C ASP A 9 -23.81 12.07 33.41
N VAL A 10 -24.64 11.54 34.32
CA VAL A 10 -24.42 10.25 34.99
C VAL A 10 -24.40 9.09 33.97
N GLY A 11 -25.22 9.14 32.92
CA GLY A 11 -25.17 8.20 31.80
C GLY A 11 -23.85 8.22 31.04
N PHE A 12 -23.32 9.40 30.70
CA PHE A 12 -22.04 9.55 30.02
C PHE A 12 -20.85 9.02 30.86
N VAL A 13 -20.82 9.30 32.17
CA VAL A 13 -19.75 8.76 33.04
C VAL A 13 -19.81 7.23 33.18
N ARG A 14 -21.01 6.63 33.16
CA ARG A 14 -21.15 5.16 33.09
C ARG A 14 -20.59 4.61 31.78
N GLN A 15 -20.91 5.21 30.64
CA GLN A 15 -20.37 4.83 29.33
C GLN A 15 -18.84 4.99 29.26
N PHE A 16 -18.29 6.06 29.84
CA PHE A 16 -16.84 6.24 30.00
C PHE A 16 -16.22 5.09 30.80
N ASN A 17 -16.77 4.75 31.96
CA ASN A 17 -16.28 3.64 32.79
C ASN A 17 -16.35 2.28 32.06
N GLU A 18 -17.40 2.03 31.28
CA GLU A 18 -17.55 0.79 30.47
C GLU A 18 -16.56 0.71 29.29
N LEU A 19 -16.28 1.83 28.62
CA LEU A 19 -15.31 1.88 27.52
C LEU A 19 -13.87 1.87 28.05
N LYS A 20 -13.60 2.48 29.21
CA LYS A 20 -12.30 2.42 29.88
C LYS A 20 -11.93 1.01 30.33
N LYS A 21 -12.90 0.19 30.75
CA LYS A 21 -12.70 -1.25 31.00
C LYS A 21 -12.28 -2.05 29.76
N LYS A 22 -12.62 -1.58 28.55
CA LYS A 22 -12.22 -2.21 27.26
C LYS A 22 -10.89 -1.67 26.73
N HIS A 23 -10.52 -0.44 27.13
CA HIS A 23 -9.33 0.26 26.67
C HIS A 23 -8.63 0.97 27.85
N PRO A 24 -8.03 0.23 28.80
CA PRO A 24 -7.39 0.83 29.98
C PRO A 24 -6.23 1.76 29.59
N ASP A 25 -5.38 1.33 28.65
CA ASP A 25 -4.17 2.05 28.22
C ASP A 25 -4.43 3.27 27.32
N ALA A 26 -5.69 3.58 27.00
CA ALA A 26 -6.03 4.64 26.05
C ALA A 26 -6.75 5.82 26.72
N VAL A 27 -6.36 7.04 26.36
CA VAL A 27 -7.06 8.28 26.71
C VAL A 27 -8.35 8.36 25.88
N LEU A 28 -9.50 8.39 26.56
CA LEU A 28 -10.81 8.42 25.90
C LEU A 28 -11.36 9.83 25.70
N LEU A 29 -11.50 10.25 24.44
CA LEU A 29 -12.13 11.51 24.02
C LEU A 29 -13.61 11.28 23.69
N PHE A 30 -14.53 11.68 24.58
CA PHE A 30 -15.97 11.57 24.33
C PHE A 30 -16.53 12.82 23.67
N ARG A 31 -17.09 12.69 22.45
CA ARG A 31 -17.76 13.80 21.77
C ARG A 31 -19.15 14.04 22.35
N LYS A 32 -19.41 15.28 22.76
CA LYS A 32 -20.68 15.72 23.33
C LYS A 32 -21.10 17.03 22.66
N GLY A 33 -21.84 16.90 21.54
CA GLY A 33 -22.09 17.99 20.62
C GLY A 33 -20.79 18.49 19.99
N ASP A 34 -20.43 19.74 20.30
CA ASP A 34 -19.27 20.45 19.75
C ASP A 34 -18.04 20.48 20.67
N PHE A 35 -18.05 19.70 21.76
CA PHE A 35 -16.91 19.54 22.68
C PHE A 35 -16.47 18.08 22.78
N TYR A 36 -15.18 17.89 23.05
CA TYR A 36 -14.64 16.63 23.57
C TYR A 36 -14.47 16.73 25.08
N GLU A 37 -15.03 15.77 25.82
CA GLU A 37 -14.88 15.63 27.27
C GLU A 37 -13.98 14.41 27.60
N MET A 38 -13.10 14.58 28.58
CA MET A 38 -12.26 13.54 29.22
C MET A 38 -12.49 13.56 30.73
N TYR A 39 -12.40 12.40 31.39
CA TYR A 39 -12.79 12.25 32.79
C TYR A 39 -11.72 11.56 33.65
N LYS A 40 -11.75 11.82 34.96
CA LYS A 40 -10.92 11.16 35.99
C LYS A 40 -9.42 11.26 35.66
N GLU A 41 -8.68 10.15 35.65
CA GLU A 41 -7.25 10.16 35.35
C GLU A 41 -6.92 10.66 33.94
N ASP A 42 -7.78 10.40 32.95
CA ASP A 42 -7.51 10.81 31.56
C ASP A 42 -7.55 12.33 31.43
N ALA A 43 -8.42 13.00 32.20
CA ALA A 43 -8.44 14.46 32.32
C ALA A 43 -7.14 15.02 32.93
N LEU A 44 -6.58 14.35 33.95
CA LEU A 44 -5.31 14.76 34.56
C LEU A 44 -4.13 14.54 33.61
N LYS A 45 -4.02 13.35 33.01
CA LYS A 45 -2.98 12.99 32.05
C LYS A 45 -2.98 13.94 30.84
N ALA A 46 -4.15 14.18 30.24
CA ALA A 46 -4.27 15.10 29.11
C ALA A 46 -4.05 16.56 29.50
N SER A 47 -4.35 16.98 30.73
CA SER A 47 -4.09 18.35 31.21
C SER A 47 -2.60 18.68 31.22
N VAL A 48 -1.76 17.77 31.73
CA VAL A 48 -0.30 17.91 31.73
C VAL A 48 0.25 18.00 30.30
N ILE A 49 -0.26 17.18 29.37
CA ILE A 49 0.24 17.12 27.98
C ILE A 49 -0.23 18.33 27.14
N LEU A 50 -1.47 18.80 27.36
CA LEU A 50 -2.08 19.86 26.55
C LEU A 50 -1.94 21.26 27.15
N ALA A 51 -1.52 21.36 28.42
CA ALA A 51 -1.51 22.58 29.23
C ALA A 51 -2.90 23.23 29.38
N LEU A 52 -3.95 22.40 29.48
CA LEU A 52 -5.36 22.83 29.57
C LEU A 52 -5.90 22.66 31.00
N LYS A 53 -6.73 23.59 31.46
CA LYS A 53 -7.26 23.64 32.83
C LYS A 53 -8.33 22.55 33.07
N VAL A 54 -8.08 21.67 34.04
CA VAL A 54 -9.09 20.73 34.58
C VAL A 54 -10.15 21.50 35.36
N SER A 55 -11.41 21.12 35.17
CA SER A 55 -12.56 21.55 35.97
C SER A 55 -13.03 20.41 36.88
N ASP A 56 -13.54 20.74 38.06
CA ASP A 56 -14.14 19.76 38.96
C ASP A 56 -15.66 19.74 38.80
N LYS A 57 -16.24 18.57 38.51
CA LYS A 57 -17.67 18.39 38.33
C LYS A 57 -18.25 17.42 39.35
N ILE A 58 -19.06 17.94 40.26
CA ILE A 58 -19.87 17.15 41.19
C ILE A 58 -21.04 16.56 40.41
N LEU A 59 -21.25 15.24 40.50
CA LEU A 59 -22.43 14.55 39.98
C LEU A 59 -23.24 13.96 41.13
N PRO A 60 -24.58 13.96 41.08
CA PRO A 60 -25.43 13.54 42.21
C PRO A 60 -25.42 12.02 42.48
N LEU A 61 -24.47 11.26 41.92
CA LEU A 61 -24.34 9.81 42.07
C LEU A 61 -22.91 9.32 42.36
N GLU A 62 -21.91 10.20 42.36
CA GLU A 62 -20.56 9.91 42.90
C GLU A 62 -20.33 10.81 44.12
N LYS A 63 -19.62 10.31 45.14
CA LYS A 63 -19.39 11.05 46.40
C LYS A 63 -18.34 12.16 46.24
N ASP A 64 -17.42 11.99 45.30
CA ASP A 64 -16.26 12.83 45.09
C ASP A 64 -16.38 13.62 43.78
N PRO A 65 -15.80 14.83 43.67
CA PRO A 65 -15.81 15.62 42.44
C PRO A 65 -14.98 14.95 41.33
N ILE A 66 -15.57 14.79 40.15
CA ILE A 66 -14.88 14.22 38.99
C ILE A 66 -14.02 15.30 38.32
N LYS A 67 -12.71 15.01 38.20
CA LYS A 67 -11.79 15.75 37.32
C LYS A 67 -12.28 15.62 35.86
N LEU A 68 -12.60 16.74 35.23
CA LEU A 68 -13.13 16.86 33.87
C LEU A 68 -12.22 17.78 33.06
N LEU A 69 -11.84 17.36 31.85
CA LEU A 69 -11.13 18.23 30.90
C LEU A 69 -11.92 18.31 29.59
N THR A 70 -12.09 19.52 29.07
CA THR A 70 -12.93 19.78 27.89
C THR A 70 -12.25 20.70 26.89
N PHE A 71 -12.35 20.40 25.58
CA PHE A 71 -11.90 21.31 24.53
C PHE A 71 -12.85 21.29 23.30
N PRO A 72 -12.90 22.37 22.48
CA PRO A 72 -13.80 22.45 21.31
C PRO A 72 -13.44 21.43 20.22
N ARG A 73 -14.44 20.91 19.52
CA ARG A 73 -14.28 19.88 18.46
C ARG A 73 -13.24 20.27 17.40
N HIS A 74 -13.17 21.55 17.03
CA HIS A 74 -12.25 22.07 16.02
C HIS A 74 -10.78 22.14 16.51
N GLU A 75 -10.52 22.06 17.81
CA GLU A 75 -9.15 21.98 18.34
C GLU A 75 -8.60 20.55 18.37
N LEU A 76 -9.38 19.54 17.98
CA LEU A 76 -8.93 18.14 17.94
C LEU A 76 -7.64 18.00 17.10
N ASP A 77 -7.58 18.59 15.92
CA ASP A 77 -6.43 18.49 15.01
C ASP A 77 -5.16 19.16 15.57
N LYS A 78 -5.31 20.04 16.57
CA LYS A 78 -4.22 20.74 17.29
C LYS A 78 -3.75 19.98 18.52
N HIS A 79 -4.65 19.26 19.20
CA HIS A 79 -4.36 18.55 20.45
C HIS A 79 -4.04 17.06 20.25
N LEU A 80 -4.71 16.38 19.32
CA LEU A 80 -4.50 14.96 19.02
C LEU A 80 -3.03 14.63 18.64
N PRO A 81 -2.32 15.43 17.81
CA PRO A 81 -0.90 15.18 17.52
C PRO A 81 0.02 15.37 18.75
N LYS A 82 -0.37 16.16 19.75
CA LYS A 82 0.40 16.32 20.99
C LYS A 82 0.28 15.06 21.87
N LEU A 83 -0.94 14.58 22.08
CA LEU A 83 -1.21 13.35 22.83
C LEU A 83 -0.45 12.16 22.23
N ILE A 84 -0.53 11.98 20.91
CA ILE A 84 0.17 10.89 20.20
C ILE A 84 1.69 11.02 20.34
N ARG A 85 2.26 12.23 20.22
CA ARG A 85 3.71 12.47 20.42
C ARG A 85 4.19 12.20 21.86
N SER A 86 3.32 12.37 22.86
CA SER A 86 3.60 11.98 24.25
C SER A 86 3.44 10.47 24.54
N GLY A 87 3.38 9.63 23.50
CA GLY A 87 3.25 8.18 23.61
C GLY A 87 1.86 7.69 24.07
N GLN A 88 0.89 8.59 24.23
CA GLN A 88 -0.46 8.20 24.66
C GLN A 88 -1.25 7.60 23.50
N ARG A 89 -1.85 6.43 23.74
CA ARG A 89 -2.86 5.86 22.84
C ARG A 89 -4.14 6.66 23.04
N VAL A 90 -4.75 7.16 21.97
CA VAL A 90 -5.97 7.98 22.04
C VAL A 90 -7.11 7.28 21.33
N ALA A 91 -8.26 7.20 21.99
CA ALA A 91 -9.49 6.61 21.44
C ALA A 91 -10.58 7.68 21.38
N ILE A 92 -11.16 7.88 20.20
CA ILE A 92 -12.18 8.91 19.93
C ILE A 92 -13.55 8.25 19.90
N CYS A 93 -14.45 8.69 20.76
CA CYS A 93 -15.83 8.20 20.85
C CYS A 93 -16.77 9.27 20.30
N GLU A 94 -17.14 9.19 19.03
CA GLU A 94 -18.18 10.04 18.44
C GLU A 94 -19.60 9.52 18.76
N ALA A 95 -20.54 10.45 18.94
CA ALA A 95 -21.96 10.12 19.08
C ALA A 95 -22.54 9.72 17.71
N ILE A 96 -23.11 8.52 17.63
CA ILE A 96 -23.78 8.02 16.42
C ILE A 96 -25.25 8.47 16.47
N ASP A 97 -25.57 9.60 15.84
CA ASP A 97 -26.95 10.07 15.69
C ASP A 97 -27.74 9.20 14.69
N ARG A 98 -28.30 8.09 15.20
CA ARG A 98 -29.34 7.30 14.54
C ARG A 98 -30.63 7.30 15.39
N PRO A 99 -31.54 8.27 15.22
CA PRO A 99 -32.73 8.41 16.05
C PRO A 99 -33.86 7.39 15.76
N GLU A 100 -33.67 6.44 14.84
CA GLU A 100 -34.77 5.67 14.24
C GLU A 100 -34.90 4.20 14.69
N LEU A 101 -33.86 3.58 15.27
CA LEU A 101 -33.86 2.14 15.59
C LEU A 101 -34.14 1.78 17.06
N MET A 102 -34.56 2.75 17.90
CA MET A 102 -34.94 2.50 19.30
C MET A 102 -36.20 3.29 19.74
N LYS A 103 -37.30 3.17 19.00
CA LYS A 103 -38.64 3.49 19.53
C LYS A 103 -39.31 2.20 20.06
N LYS A 104 -39.55 2.15 21.38
CA LYS A 104 -40.57 1.24 21.93
C LYS A 104 -41.96 1.69 21.43
N PRO A 105 -42.94 0.78 21.27
CA PRO A 105 -44.27 1.15 20.82
C PRO A 105 -44.95 2.17 21.74
N ARG A 106 -45.54 3.20 21.13
CA ARG A 106 -46.67 3.97 21.66
C ARG A 106 -47.63 4.21 20.50
N GLU A 107 -48.92 4.24 20.81
CA GLU A 107 -50.00 4.15 19.82
C GLU A 107 -50.24 5.48 19.07
N LYS A 108 -51.06 5.39 18.02
CA LYS A 108 -51.29 6.45 17.03
C LYS A 108 -52.29 7.50 17.50
N THR A 109 -51.95 8.77 17.24
CA THR A 109 -52.79 9.91 16.75
C THR A 109 -51.77 11.00 16.36
N GLY A 110 -51.87 11.78 15.29
CA GLY A 110 -52.82 11.88 14.19
C GLY A 110 -52.87 13.34 13.71
N GLU A 111 -52.74 13.60 12.39
CA GLU A 111 -52.94 14.91 11.72
C GLU A 111 -51.97 16.08 12.11
N ASP A 112 -51.70 17.11 11.28
CA ASP A 112 -51.46 17.09 9.82
C ASP A 112 -50.61 18.31 9.33
N LEU A 113 -50.15 18.26 8.08
CA LEU A 113 -49.77 19.35 7.14
C LEU A 113 -49.35 20.78 7.65
N LYS A 114 -48.16 21.28 7.24
CA LYS A 114 -48.00 22.19 6.05
C LYS A 114 -46.54 22.60 5.71
N GLU A 115 -46.38 23.24 4.54
CA GLU A 115 -45.13 23.57 3.85
C GLU A 115 -44.69 25.05 3.97
N THR A 116 -43.40 25.34 3.71
CA THR A 116 -42.84 26.45 2.86
C THR A 116 -41.29 26.37 2.91
N ASN A 117 -40.50 26.26 1.82
CA ASN A 117 -40.21 27.20 0.71
C ASN A 117 -39.83 28.62 1.17
N THR A 118 -38.70 29.25 0.83
CA THR A 118 -37.56 28.95 -0.10
C THR A 118 -36.29 29.68 0.45
N SER A 119 -35.06 29.76 -0.11
CA SER A 119 -34.40 29.55 -1.43
C SER A 119 -32.90 29.16 -1.21
N ASN A 120 -32.02 28.73 -2.13
CA ASN A 120 -31.66 29.14 -3.51
C ASN A 120 -30.85 30.49 -3.55
N LYS A 121 -29.70 30.67 -4.23
CA LYS A 121 -29.11 30.06 -5.46
C LYS A 121 -27.57 30.07 -5.47
N ASN A 122 -26.96 29.24 -6.31
CA ASN A 122 -26.06 29.64 -7.43
C ASN A 122 -25.71 28.38 -8.28
N THR A 123 -26.46 28.04 -9.34
CA THR A 123 -26.31 28.48 -10.75
C THR A 123 -24.97 28.10 -11.40
N MET A 124 -24.88 27.04 -12.22
CA MET A 124 -25.33 26.88 -13.64
C MET A 124 -24.22 27.23 -14.66
N ALA A 125 -24.13 26.67 -15.88
CA ALA A 125 -25.00 25.78 -16.69
C ALA A 125 -24.18 25.01 -17.77
N LYS A 126 -24.68 24.07 -18.61
CA LYS A 126 -25.75 23.04 -18.53
C LYS A 126 -25.87 22.32 -19.91
N LYS A 127 -25.13 21.23 -20.17
CA LYS A 127 -25.32 20.32 -21.33
C LYS A 127 -24.93 18.88 -20.99
N LYS A 128 -25.65 17.83 -21.40
CA LYS A 128 -27.05 17.72 -21.92
C LYS A 128 -27.64 16.40 -21.38
N LYS A 129 -28.96 16.27 -21.25
CA LYS A 129 -29.64 15.05 -20.73
C LYS A 129 -31.03 14.86 -21.37
N GLU A 130 -31.31 13.63 -21.78
CA GLU A 130 -32.58 12.99 -22.24
C GLU A 130 -32.29 11.47 -22.08
N GLN A 131 -33.08 10.53 -21.52
CA GLN A 131 -34.49 10.44 -21.07
C GLN A 131 -35.55 10.57 -22.19
N ALA A 132 -36.55 9.68 -22.32
CA ALA A 132 -36.89 8.44 -21.61
C ALA A 132 -37.99 7.63 -22.40
N VAL A 133 -38.68 6.64 -21.75
CA VAL A 133 -40.08 6.18 -22.05
C VAL A 133 -40.26 5.28 -23.32
N GLN A 134 -41.20 4.31 -23.45
CA GLN A 134 -41.93 3.34 -22.56
C GLN A 134 -42.58 2.21 -23.43
N GLU A 135 -43.01 1.11 -22.81
CA GLU A 135 -44.19 0.22 -23.09
C GLU A 135 -44.50 -0.41 -24.48
N GLU A 136 -44.51 -1.76 -24.48
CA GLU A 136 -45.54 -2.72 -25.01
C GLU A 136 -46.09 -2.68 -26.48
N PRO A 137 -46.82 -3.73 -26.95
CA PRO A 137 -46.93 -5.15 -26.55
C PRO A 137 -46.47 -6.06 -27.75
N THR A 138 -46.99 -7.22 -28.22
CA THR A 138 -48.08 -8.18 -27.89
C THR A 138 -47.82 -9.53 -28.60
N LYS A 139 -48.19 -10.71 -28.04
CA LYS A 139 -48.83 -11.85 -28.76
C LYS A 139 -49.23 -13.03 -27.86
N THR A 140 -50.19 -13.85 -28.31
CA THR A 140 -51.01 -14.76 -27.47
C THR A 140 -51.21 -16.19 -28.01
N VAL A 141 -51.09 -17.15 -27.09
CA VAL A 141 -51.93 -18.36 -26.84
C VAL A 141 -52.38 -19.29 -27.99
N LYS A 142 -52.06 -20.60 -27.83
CA LYS A 142 -52.88 -21.83 -28.04
C LYS A 142 -52.21 -22.96 -27.23
N THR A 143 -52.81 -23.60 -26.21
CA THR A 143 -53.78 -24.74 -26.20
C THR A 143 -53.28 -26.01 -26.93
N ALA A 144 -53.32 -27.24 -26.39
CA ALA A 144 -53.84 -27.75 -25.10
C ALA A 144 -53.14 -29.08 -24.67
N ALA A 145 -53.75 -29.81 -23.71
CA ALA A 145 -53.40 -31.16 -23.21
C ALA A 145 -53.74 -32.28 -24.26
N GLU A 146 -53.64 -33.59 -24.04
CA GLU A 146 -53.67 -34.40 -22.80
C GLU A 146 -53.24 -35.86 -23.06
N GLU A 147 -52.54 -36.55 -22.13
CA GLU A 147 -52.73 -38.00 -21.88
C GLU A 147 -52.06 -38.53 -20.58
N LYS A 148 -52.65 -39.61 -20.02
CA LYS A 148 -52.19 -40.45 -18.88
C LYS A 148 -52.92 -41.79 -18.98
N PRO A 149 -52.30 -42.95 -18.68
CA PRO A 149 -52.02 -43.36 -17.28
C PRO A 149 -50.62 -44.02 -17.14
N ALA A 150 -50.18 -44.65 -16.04
CA ALA A 150 -50.74 -44.92 -14.71
C ALA A 150 -49.71 -44.43 -13.63
N LYS A 151 -49.47 -44.98 -12.43
CA LYS A 151 -50.09 -46.00 -11.55
C LYS A 151 -49.93 -45.49 -10.10
N GLU A 152 -50.70 -45.99 -9.14
CA GLU A 152 -50.83 -45.36 -7.81
C GLU A 152 -49.74 -45.72 -6.76
N LYS A 153 -49.65 -44.86 -5.71
CA LYS A 153 -49.54 -45.13 -4.23
C LYS A 153 -48.97 -46.50 -3.79
N LYS A 154 -48.17 -46.65 -2.72
CA LYS A 154 -47.73 -45.84 -1.54
C LYS A 154 -46.58 -46.70 -0.88
N THR A 155 -45.75 -46.32 0.11
CA THR A 155 -45.72 -45.22 1.11
C THR A 155 -44.25 -44.96 1.57
N GLU A 156 -44.03 -43.86 2.30
CA GLU A 156 -42.92 -43.64 3.28
C GLU A 156 -41.49 -43.36 2.77
N ALA A 157 -40.66 -42.86 3.70
CA ALA A 157 -39.23 -42.53 3.60
C ALA A 157 -38.77 -41.44 2.59
N LYS A 158 -39.12 -40.16 2.85
CA LYS A 158 -38.18 -38.99 2.88
C LYS A 158 -38.89 -37.66 3.16
N ALA A 159 -38.86 -37.24 4.43
CA ALA A 159 -39.28 -35.89 4.88
C ALA A 159 -38.34 -35.31 5.96
N GLU A 160 -37.08 -35.75 5.96
CA GLU A 160 -35.99 -35.31 6.84
C GLU A 160 -34.70 -35.16 6.02
N VAL A 161 -33.65 -34.58 6.63
CA VAL A 161 -32.36 -34.26 5.99
C VAL A 161 -32.46 -33.21 4.86
N LYS A 162 -33.06 -32.05 5.15
CA LYS A 162 -32.79 -30.82 4.37
C LYS A 162 -32.97 -29.49 5.13
N SER A 163 -32.69 -29.47 6.43
CA SER A 163 -32.95 -28.31 7.32
C SER A 163 -31.80 -27.90 8.26
N GLU A 164 -30.67 -28.62 8.30
CA GLU A 164 -29.62 -28.39 9.32
C GLU A 164 -28.38 -27.65 8.82
N GLN A 165 -27.99 -27.80 7.54
CA GLN A 165 -26.73 -27.25 6.99
C GLN A 165 -26.73 -25.73 6.72
N GLN A 166 -27.66 -24.95 7.29
CA GLN A 166 -27.63 -23.48 7.27
C GLN A 166 -27.76 -22.82 8.66
N ALA A 167 -27.81 -23.61 9.74
CA ALA A 167 -27.88 -23.07 11.10
C ALA A 167 -26.48 -22.76 11.70
N GLU A 168 -25.49 -23.62 11.45
CA GLU A 168 -24.22 -23.60 12.20
C GLU A 168 -23.28 -22.43 11.83
N GLN A 169 -23.32 -21.95 10.58
CA GLN A 169 -22.41 -20.88 10.09
C GLN A 169 -22.70 -19.47 10.64
N LYS A 170 -23.55 -19.34 11.67
CA LYS A 170 -23.83 -18.05 12.36
C LYS A 170 -23.56 -18.05 13.86
N ALA A 171 -23.11 -19.16 14.45
CA ALA A 171 -22.89 -19.28 15.89
C ALA A 171 -21.48 -18.86 16.37
N GLU A 172 -20.46 -18.88 15.49
CA GLU A 172 -19.06 -18.73 15.91
C GLU A 172 -18.56 -17.27 16.06
N ALA A 173 -19.46 -16.28 15.90
CA ALA A 173 -19.14 -14.85 15.92
C ALA A 173 -18.80 -14.27 17.32
N LYS A 174 -18.32 -15.10 18.25
CA LYS A 174 -17.83 -14.64 19.58
C LYS A 174 -16.80 -15.53 20.27
N GLN A 175 -16.07 -16.39 19.56
CA GLN A 175 -14.88 -17.00 20.15
C GLN A 175 -13.81 -15.94 20.45
N GLU A 176 -13.30 -15.98 21.67
CA GLU A 176 -12.13 -15.24 22.11
C GLU A 176 -10.92 -15.70 21.29
N ARG A 177 -10.30 -14.78 20.54
CA ARG A 177 -9.26 -15.12 19.56
C ARG A 177 -7.97 -15.51 20.28
N LYS A 178 -7.83 -16.81 20.60
CA LYS A 178 -6.55 -17.44 20.93
C LYS A 178 -5.51 -17.00 19.88
N PRO A 179 -4.30 -16.58 20.29
CA PRO A 179 -3.24 -16.26 19.34
C PRO A 179 -2.99 -17.45 18.43
N ARG A 180 -3.12 -17.26 17.11
CA ARG A 180 -2.62 -18.24 16.16
C ARG A 180 -1.10 -18.19 16.22
N GLU A 181 -0.48 -19.37 16.27
CA GLU A 181 0.98 -19.48 16.22
C GLU A 181 1.51 -18.85 14.92
N PRO A 182 2.70 -18.22 14.96
CA PRO A 182 3.27 -17.58 13.78
C PRO A 182 3.54 -18.62 12.69
N GLN A 183 3.04 -18.36 11.49
CA GLN A 183 3.26 -19.22 10.31
C GLN A 183 4.73 -19.20 9.88
N MET A 184 5.46 -18.13 10.22
CA MET A 184 6.92 -18.02 10.20
C MET A 184 7.36 -16.84 11.08
N ILE A 185 8.63 -16.82 11.47
CA ILE A 185 9.30 -15.68 12.12
C ILE A 185 10.39 -15.19 11.17
N THR A 186 10.50 -13.88 10.94
CA THR A 186 11.53 -13.32 10.03
C THR A 186 12.90 -13.26 10.70
N ALA A 187 13.96 -13.00 9.92
CA ALA A 187 15.30 -12.75 10.46
C ALA A 187 15.35 -11.56 11.45
N ASN A 188 14.37 -10.66 11.38
CA ASN A 188 14.20 -9.52 12.30
C ASN A 188 13.40 -9.87 13.58
N GLY A 189 12.99 -11.13 13.76
CA GLY A 189 12.13 -11.58 14.87
C GLY A 189 10.62 -11.31 14.68
N GLU A 190 10.21 -10.78 13.53
CA GLU A 190 8.83 -10.35 13.27
C GLU A 190 7.91 -11.56 12.99
N LYS A 191 6.73 -11.58 13.59
CA LYS A 191 5.82 -12.74 13.54
C LYS A 191 4.81 -12.61 12.40
N VAL A 192 4.98 -13.42 11.35
CA VAL A 192 3.99 -13.54 10.27
C VAL A 192 2.84 -14.42 10.77
N SER A 193 1.73 -13.79 11.13
CA SER A 193 0.61 -14.44 11.84
C SER A 193 -0.49 -14.97 10.91
N HIS A 194 -0.62 -14.39 9.71
CA HIS A 194 -1.64 -14.79 8.73
C HIS A 194 -1.35 -14.19 7.35
N GLY A 195 -1.07 -15.03 6.35
CA GLY A 195 -1.17 -14.69 4.92
C GLY A 195 -2.48 -15.19 4.29
N HIS A 196 -3.07 -14.42 3.37
CA HIS A 196 -4.19 -14.88 2.53
C HIS A 196 -4.26 -14.13 1.19
N ALA A 197 -4.84 -14.79 0.19
CA ALA A 197 -5.28 -14.16 -1.05
C ALA A 197 -6.77 -13.76 -0.96
N PHE A 198 -7.14 -12.67 -1.63
CA PHE A 198 -8.53 -12.22 -1.77
C PHE A 198 -8.76 -11.59 -3.16
N GLN A 199 -10.01 -11.64 -3.63
CA GLN A 199 -10.42 -11.05 -4.91
C GLN A 199 -10.74 -9.56 -4.75
N SER A 200 -10.44 -8.74 -5.76
CA SER A 200 -10.77 -7.31 -5.76
C SER A 200 -12.28 -7.07 -5.86
N THR A 201 -12.80 -6.18 -5.01
CA THR A 201 -14.19 -5.72 -5.06
C THR A 201 -14.52 -4.95 -6.35
N THR A 202 -13.51 -4.39 -7.03
CA THR A 202 -13.70 -3.58 -8.24
C THR A 202 -13.55 -4.40 -9.52
N ASN A 203 -12.58 -5.33 -9.56
CA ASN A 203 -12.22 -6.10 -10.75
C ASN A 203 -12.16 -7.60 -10.40
N PRO A 204 -13.17 -8.42 -10.75
CA PRO A 204 -13.16 -9.84 -10.41
C PRO A 204 -11.98 -10.66 -10.97
N ALA A 205 -11.28 -10.15 -11.99
CA ALA A 205 -10.06 -10.74 -12.52
C ALA A 205 -8.80 -10.46 -11.67
N ASP A 206 -8.80 -9.39 -10.85
CA ASP A 206 -7.65 -9.02 -10.03
C ASP A 206 -7.71 -9.69 -8.65
N TRP A 207 -6.78 -10.61 -8.41
CA TRP A 207 -6.53 -11.20 -7.10
C TRP A 207 -5.37 -10.50 -6.39
N TYR A 208 -5.44 -10.44 -5.07
CA TYR A 208 -4.47 -9.77 -4.22
C TYR A 208 -4.04 -10.64 -3.04
N PHE A 209 -2.73 -10.80 -2.83
CA PHE A 209 -2.16 -11.36 -1.61
C PHE A 209 -1.97 -10.27 -0.55
N THR A 210 -2.17 -10.62 0.72
CA THR A 210 -1.78 -9.78 1.85
C THR A 210 -1.51 -10.60 3.11
N ALA A 211 -0.53 -10.16 3.90
CA ALA A 211 -0.12 -10.82 5.13
C ALA A 211 -0.11 -9.88 6.34
N LYS A 212 -0.14 -10.47 7.55
CA LYS A 212 -0.03 -9.77 8.83
C LYS A 212 1.28 -10.07 9.54
N MET A 213 2.10 -9.05 9.72
CA MET A 213 3.35 -9.09 10.51
C MET A 213 3.16 -8.30 11.79
N ASP A 214 3.41 -8.93 12.95
CA ASP A 214 3.25 -8.32 14.29
C ASP A 214 1.92 -7.56 14.48
N GLY A 215 0.85 -8.12 13.90
CA GLY A 215 -0.51 -7.56 13.93
C GLY A 215 -0.80 -6.49 12.87
N VAL A 216 0.22 -5.93 12.21
CA VAL A 216 0.09 -4.94 11.12
C VAL A 216 -0.22 -5.65 9.81
N GLN A 217 -1.26 -5.20 9.09
CA GLN A 217 -1.58 -5.69 7.75
C GLN A 217 -0.68 -5.03 6.70
N LEU A 218 0.00 -5.83 5.88
CA LEU A 218 0.80 -5.33 4.77
C LEU A 218 -0.09 -4.81 3.61
N LYS A 219 0.40 -3.82 2.87
CA LYS A 219 -0.29 -3.28 1.70
C LYS A 219 -0.52 -4.39 0.66
N PRO A 220 -1.77 -4.68 0.23
CA PRO A 220 -2.04 -5.77 -0.70
C PRO A 220 -1.24 -5.70 -2.01
N GLN A 221 -0.93 -6.88 -2.53
CA GLN A 221 -0.10 -7.11 -3.70
C GLN A 221 -0.90 -7.86 -4.76
N LYS A 222 -1.00 -7.35 -6.00
CA LYS A 222 -1.70 -8.08 -7.07
C LYS A 222 -0.94 -9.36 -7.38
N MET A 223 -1.63 -10.50 -7.40
CA MET A 223 -1.07 -11.80 -7.72
C MET A 223 -1.02 -12.05 -9.23
N ASP A 224 -0.10 -12.91 -9.66
CA ASP A 224 -0.19 -13.58 -10.95
C ASP A 224 -1.28 -14.67 -10.97
N ALA A 225 -1.76 -15.02 -12.15
CA ALA A 225 -2.69 -16.13 -12.35
C ALA A 225 -2.04 -17.50 -12.09
N ALA A 226 -0.73 -17.63 -12.33
CA ALA A 226 0.03 -18.85 -12.00
C ALA A 226 0.05 -19.10 -10.49
N ASP A 227 0.42 -18.09 -9.70
CA ASP A 227 0.45 -18.17 -8.23
C ASP A 227 -0.93 -18.35 -7.63
N LEU A 228 -1.96 -17.74 -8.23
CA LEU A 228 -3.34 -17.97 -7.83
C LEU A 228 -3.73 -19.44 -7.99
N ALA A 229 -3.39 -20.07 -9.11
CA ALA A 229 -3.67 -21.48 -9.36
C ALA A 229 -2.90 -22.38 -8.37
N ALA A 230 -1.60 -22.11 -8.16
CA ALA A 230 -0.78 -22.86 -7.21
C ALA A 230 -1.26 -22.68 -5.75
N TYR A 231 -1.70 -21.48 -5.36
CA TYR A 231 -2.29 -21.22 -4.04
C TYR A 231 -3.64 -21.94 -3.85
N GLN A 232 -4.52 -21.91 -4.86
CA GLN A 232 -5.82 -22.62 -4.79
C GLN A 232 -5.63 -24.14 -4.65
N LYS A 233 -4.63 -24.71 -5.32
CA LYS A 233 -4.26 -26.13 -5.17
C LYS A 233 -3.49 -26.44 -3.88
N LYS A 234 -3.03 -25.42 -3.13
CA LYS A 234 -2.10 -25.52 -1.99
C LYS A 234 -0.69 -26.02 -2.36
N GLU A 235 -0.30 -25.91 -3.63
CA GLU A 235 1.07 -26.13 -4.10
C GLU A 235 2.01 -25.00 -3.64
N LEU A 236 1.48 -23.78 -3.50
CA LEU A 236 2.24 -22.60 -3.07
C LEU A 236 1.90 -22.21 -1.62
N THR A 237 2.92 -22.09 -0.77
CA THR A 237 2.78 -21.86 0.68
C THR A 237 2.84 -20.37 1.06
N VAL A 238 2.38 -20.02 2.27
CA VAL A 238 2.43 -18.64 2.77
C VAL A 238 3.85 -18.06 2.88
N PRO A 239 4.90 -18.81 3.30
CA PRO A 239 6.28 -18.34 3.23
C PRO A 239 6.74 -17.99 1.81
N GLN A 240 6.47 -18.84 0.81
CA GLN A 240 6.82 -18.57 -0.58
C GLN A 240 6.08 -17.32 -1.12
N LEU A 241 4.80 -17.15 -0.77
CA LEU A 241 4.06 -15.92 -1.08
C LEU A 241 4.60 -14.68 -0.34
N MET A 242 5.21 -14.83 0.83
CA MET A 242 5.92 -13.74 1.52
C MET A 242 7.25 -13.40 0.83
N GLU A 243 7.98 -14.40 0.35
CA GLU A 243 9.23 -14.24 -0.40
C GLU A 243 8.99 -13.53 -1.73
N GLU A 244 7.99 -13.95 -2.50
CA GLU A 244 7.66 -13.36 -3.82
C GLU A 244 7.06 -11.94 -3.69
N TYR A 245 6.03 -11.78 -2.85
CA TYR A 245 5.26 -10.53 -2.82
C TYR A 245 5.77 -9.51 -1.78
N TYR A 246 6.63 -9.91 -0.84
CA TYR A 246 7.19 -9.04 0.21
C TYR A 246 8.66 -9.36 0.56
N PRO A 247 9.59 -9.53 -0.41
CA PRO A 247 10.97 -9.97 -0.13
C PRO A 247 11.71 -9.08 0.88
N THR A 248 11.52 -7.76 0.79
CA THR A 248 12.12 -6.76 1.71
C THR A 248 11.67 -6.90 3.16
N LYS A 249 10.59 -7.64 3.45
CA LYS A 249 10.11 -7.92 4.81
C LYS A 249 10.80 -9.10 5.49
N LEU A 250 11.44 -9.97 4.71
CA LEU A 250 12.16 -11.13 5.21
C LEU A 250 13.66 -10.85 5.37
N MET A 251 14.18 -9.90 4.58
CA MET A 251 15.56 -9.43 4.64
C MET A 251 15.92 -8.82 6.03
N PRO A 252 17.17 -8.99 6.49
CA PRO A 252 17.64 -8.39 7.74
C PRO A 252 17.71 -6.86 7.60
N LYS A 253 17.33 -6.15 8.66
CA LYS A 253 17.40 -4.68 8.72
C LYS A 253 18.83 -4.20 8.90
N VAL A 254 19.17 -3.15 8.17
CA VAL A 254 20.42 -2.39 8.33
C VAL A 254 20.41 -1.69 9.70
N SER A 255 21.56 -1.58 10.35
CA SER A 255 21.66 -0.91 11.65
C SER A 255 21.20 0.55 11.56
N GLU A 256 20.61 1.07 12.65
CA GLU A 256 20.13 2.46 12.64
C GLU A 256 21.28 3.46 12.42
N GLU A 257 22.49 3.14 12.90
CA GLU A 257 23.71 3.89 12.61
C GLU A 257 23.98 3.95 11.09
N ALA A 258 24.03 2.82 10.38
CA ALA A 258 24.25 2.81 8.94
C ALA A 258 23.08 3.40 8.12
N PHE A 259 21.91 3.63 8.75
CA PHE A 259 20.81 4.38 8.16
C PHE A 259 20.86 5.89 8.46
N GLN A 260 21.50 6.33 9.55
CA GLN A 260 21.49 7.70 10.06
C GLN A 260 22.81 8.47 9.89
N MET A 261 23.96 7.79 9.93
CA MET A 261 25.31 8.37 9.78
C MET A 261 25.43 9.25 8.53
N PRO A 262 26.37 10.24 8.52
CA PRO A 262 26.63 11.05 7.34
C PRO A 262 26.99 10.17 6.15
N LYS A 263 26.12 10.14 5.13
CA LYS A 263 26.23 9.22 4.01
C LYS A 263 27.30 9.73 3.04
N GLN A 264 28.51 9.22 3.18
CA GLN A 264 29.60 9.44 2.25
C GLN A 264 29.63 8.39 1.15
N LEU A 265 29.99 8.80 -0.05
CA LEU A 265 30.17 7.99 -1.25
C LEU A 265 31.55 8.26 -1.86
N SER A 266 32.16 7.24 -2.46
CA SER A 266 33.40 7.40 -3.22
C SER A 266 33.08 7.88 -4.65
N GLY A 267 33.20 9.19 -4.88
CA GLY A 267 32.97 9.81 -6.19
C GLY A 267 34.25 10.02 -6.99
N PRO A 268 34.13 10.37 -8.29
CA PRO A 268 35.29 10.57 -9.18
C PRO A 268 36.21 11.70 -8.73
N ASP A 269 35.64 12.78 -8.21
CA ASP A 269 36.36 13.97 -7.74
C ASP A 269 36.61 13.94 -6.20
N GLY A 270 36.37 12.80 -5.54
CA GLY A 270 36.57 12.60 -4.09
C GLY A 270 35.31 12.15 -3.33
N ALA A 271 35.35 12.28 -1.99
CA ALA A 271 34.27 11.83 -1.12
C ALA A 271 33.02 12.74 -1.21
N ILE A 272 31.95 12.23 -1.82
CA ILE A 272 30.66 12.93 -1.94
C ILE A 272 29.87 12.73 -0.65
N THR A 273 29.55 13.81 0.06
CA THR A 273 28.67 13.75 1.24
C THR A 273 27.22 14.06 0.85
N ILE A 274 26.29 13.19 1.24
CA ILE A 274 24.84 13.39 1.06
C ILE A 274 24.27 14.03 2.34
N ASP A 275 23.97 15.33 2.28
CA ASP A 275 23.37 16.07 3.39
C ASP A 275 21.91 15.65 3.64
N LYS A 276 21.22 15.19 2.59
CA LYS A 276 19.79 14.90 2.65
C LYS A 276 19.37 13.82 1.65
N PHE A 277 18.69 12.80 2.16
CA PHE A 277 18.04 11.75 1.36
C PHE A 277 16.61 11.52 1.83
N ASN A 278 15.64 11.89 1.00
CA ASN A 278 14.21 11.80 1.31
C ASN A 278 13.43 11.11 0.17
N VAL A 279 12.36 10.40 0.50
CA VAL A 279 11.31 10.04 -0.47
C VAL A 279 10.21 11.10 -0.47
N TYR A 280 9.76 11.52 -1.65
CA TYR A 280 8.56 12.34 -1.83
C TYR A 280 7.64 11.76 -2.92
N LYS A 281 6.39 12.22 -2.98
CA LYS A 281 5.45 11.90 -4.07
C LYS A 281 5.34 13.11 -4.99
N GLU A 282 5.47 12.90 -6.29
CA GLU A 282 5.36 13.98 -7.27
C GLU A 282 3.91 14.51 -7.32
N LYS A 283 3.78 15.84 -7.38
CA LYS A 283 2.50 16.57 -7.31
C LYS A 283 2.28 17.53 -8.47
N ASP A 284 3.29 17.78 -9.28
CA ASP A 284 3.18 18.59 -10.50
C ASP A 284 2.46 17.78 -11.59
N GLU A 285 1.21 18.14 -11.91
CA GLU A 285 0.37 17.47 -12.91
C GLU A 285 0.88 17.64 -14.35
N GLN A 286 1.81 18.57 -14.59
CA GLN A 286 2.46 18.72 -15.90
C GLN A 286 3.60 17.71 -16.12
N ARG A 287 3.92 16.87 -15.12
CA ARG A 287 5.03 15.91 -15.19
C ARG A 287 4.57 14.52 -15.65
N PRO A 288 5.33 13.83 -16.53
CA PRO A 288 5.07 12.44 -16.91
C PRO A 288 5.27 11.44 -15.75
N ASP A 289 5.85 11.91 -14.64
CA ASP A 289 5.99 11.21 -13.37
C ASP A 289 5.07 11.72 -12.26
N TYR A 290 4.02 12.50 -12.58
CA TYR A 290 2.96 12.87 -11.64
C TYR A 290 2.44 11.66 -10.86
N GLY A 291 2.27 11.84 -9.56
CA GLY A 291 1.74 10.82 -8.65
C GLY A 291 2.70 9.66 -8.35
N LYS A 292 3.85 9.56 -9.02
CA LYS A 292 4.89 8.56 -8.70
C LYS A 292 5.69 9.01 -7.48
N TYR A 293 6.35 8.08 -6.81
CA TYR A 293 7.28 8.39 -5.73
C TYR A 293 8.69 8.57 -6.29
N LYS A 294 9.43 9.50 -5.70
CA LYS A 294 10.76 9.92 -6.15
C LYS A 294 11.71 9.99 -4.97
N PHE A 295 12.93 9.55 -5.18
CA PHE A 295 14.03 9.87 -4.29
C PHE A 295 14.48 11.31 -4.56
N TYR A 296 14.79 12.05 -3.50
CA TYR A 296 15.46 13.34 -3.52
C TYR A 296 16.81 13.20 -2.82
N VAL A 297 17.88 13.64 -3.48
CA VAL A 297 19.24 13.68 -2.94
C VAL A 297 19.74 15.12 -2.98
N GLN A 298 20.39 15.55 -1.91
CA GLN A 298 21.18 16.77 -1.88
C GLN A 298 22.60 16.46 -1.40
N MET A 299 23.59 16.98 -2.13
CA MET A 299 25.03 16.86 -1.88
C MET A 299 25.64 18.25 -2.13
N GLY A 300 25.84 19.03 -1.06
CA GLY A 300 26.11 20.46 -1.12
C GLY A 300 25.00 21.23 -1.84
N ASP A 301 25.40 21.97 -2.87
CA ASP A 301 24.48 22.69 -3.77
C ASP A 301 23.75 21.79 -4.78
N THR A 302 24.35 20.63 -5.11
CA THR A 302 23.81 19.69 -6.10
C THR A 302 22.57 19.00 -5.57
N LYS A 303 21.46 19.13 -6.29
CA LYS A 303 20.15 18.58 -5.93
C LYS A 303 19.61 17.75 -7.09
N MET A 304 19.27 16.50 -6.83
CA MET A 304 18.76 15.57 -7.85
C MET A 304 17.51 14.84 -7.40
N SER A 305 16.67 14.47 -8.37
CA SER A 305 15.58 13.52 -8.14
C SER A 305 15.53 12.44 -9.23
N ALA A 306 15.06 11.26 -8.83
CA ALA A 306 14.85 10.10 -9.70
C ALA A 306 13.55 9.41 -9.27
N VAL A 307 12.83 8.81 -10.23
CA VAL A 307 11.62 8.02 -9.94
C VAL A 307 12.06 6.73 -9.25
N ALA A 308 11.56 6.51 -8.04
CA ALA A 308 11.93 5.36 -7.24
C ALA A 308 11.21 4.10 -7.70
N SER A 309 11.93 2.99 -7.86
CA SER A 309 11.31 1.69 -8.13
C SER A 309 10.47 1.23 -6.94
N ARG A 310 9.54 0.29 -7.15
CA ARG A 310 8.70 -0.23 -6.07
C ARG A 310 9.52 -1.00 -5.02
N GLU A 311 10.50 -1.76 -5.49
CA GLU A 311 11.44 -2.49 -4.63
C GLU A 311 12.27 -1.53 -3.78
N ASP A 312 12.83 -0.47 -4.38
CA ASP A 312 13.66 0.49 -3.65
C ASP A 312 12.87 1.29 -2.62
N LEU A 313 11.60 1.62 -2.92
CA LEU A 313 10.69 2.23 -1.95
C LEU A 313 10.43 1.31 -0.76
N ASN A 314 10.12 0.04 -1.02
CA ASN A 314 9.95 -0.95 0.05
C ASN A 314 11.26 -1.08 0.85
N ALA A 315 12.41 -1.24 0.20
CA ALA A 315 13.71 -1.39 0.84
C ALA A 315 14.09 -0.19 1.72
N TYR A 316 13.75 1.03 1.30
CA TYR A 316 13.92 2.25 2.09
C TYR A 316 13.02 2.29 3.33
N PHE A 317 11.72 2.04 3.16
CA PHE A 317 10.76 2.08 4.28
C PHE A 317 10.94 0.92 5.27
N ASP A 318 11.41 -0.23 4.78
CA ASP A 318 11.70 -1.42 5.58
C ASP A 318 13.09 -1.37 6.24
N ARG A 319 13.94 -0.40 5.85
CA ARG A 319 15.33 -0.21 6.28
C ARG A 319 16.26 -1.41 6.02
N VAL A 320 16.04 -2.15 4.93
CA VAL A 320 16.86 -3.32 4.55
C VAL A 320 17.97 -3.00 3.54
N VAL A 321 18.02 -1.76 3.04
CA VAL A 321 19.11 -1.22 2.23
C VAL A 321 19.48 0.17 2.77
N SER A 322 20.77 0.50 2.83
CA SER A 322 21.20 1.81 3.33
C SER A 322 20.84 2.94 2.34
N PRO A 323 20.58 4.17 2.81
CA PRO A 323 20.36 5.31 1.93
C PRO A 323 21.54 5.57 0.97
N THR A 324 22.76 5.27 1.40
CA THR A 324 23.98 5.31 0.57
C THR A 324 23.85 4.40 -0.66
N GLN A 325 23.55 3.11 -0.46
CA GLN A 325 23.35 2.13 -1.53
C GLN A 325 22.16 2.47 -2.44
N LEU A 326 21.08 3.04 -1.89
CA LEU A 326 19.94 3.52 -2.68
C LEU A 326 20.34 4.69 -3.60
N VAL A 327 21.23 5.58 -3.16
CA VAL A 327 21.80 6.64 -4.00
C VAL A 327 22.70 6.05 -5.08
N GLU A 328 23.57 5.08 -4.78
CA GLU A 328 24.37 4.40 -5.81
C GLU A 328 23.50 3.75 -6.88
N LYS A 329 22.49 2.98 -6.47
CA LYS A 329 21.58 2.27 -7.40
C LYS A 329 20.75 3.22 -8.28
N ASN A 330 20.26 4.34 -7.73
CA ASN A 330 19.31 5.23 -8.44
C ASN A 330 19.96 6.49 -9.06
N PHE A 331 21.16 6.88 -8.62
CA PHE A 331 21.84 8.11 -9.04
C PHE A 331 23.29 7.89 -9.46
N GLY A 332 23.88 6.71 -9.24
CA GLY A 332 25.30 6.45 -9.47
C GLY A 332 25.79 6.79 -10.88
N GLU A 333 24.96 6.61 -11.91
CA GLU A 333 25.32 6.97 -13.30
C GLU A 333 25.42 8.50 -13.49
N ARG A 334 24.53 9.29 -12.84
CA ARG A 334 24.57 10.77 -12.83
C ARG A 334 25.60 11.36 -11.85
N LEU A 335 26.06 10.55 -10.90
CA LEU A 335 27.18 10.86 -10.00
C LEU A 335 28.52 10.33 -10.56
N HIS A 336 28.48 9.67 -11.72
CA HIS A 336 29.62 9.03 -12.39
C HIS A 336 30.41 8.11 -11.44
N LEU A 337 29.72 7.35 -10.58
CA LEU A 337 30.32 6.42 -9.62
C LEU A 337 30.78 5.14 -10.32
N GLN A 338 31.94 4.61 -9.94
CA GLN A 338 32.45 3.34 -10.48
C GLN A 338 31.48 2.17 -10.21
N SER A 339 30.89 2.11 -9.01
CA SER A 339 29.91 1.09 -8.61
C SER A 339 28.65 1.06 -9.49
N ALA A 340 28.35 2.15 -10.20
CA ALA A 340 27.25 2.18 -11.16
C ALA A 340 27.54 1.38 -12.45
N TYR A 341 28.82 1.18 -12.78
CA TYR A 341 29.29 0.54 -14.02
C TYR A 341 29.86 -0.85 -13.83
N GLU A 342 30.30 -1.22 -12.62
CA GLU A 342 30.83 -2.57 -12.29
C GLU A 342 29.85 -3.72 -12.59
N LYS A 343 28.54 -3.42 -12.54
CA LYS A 343 27.43 -4.32 -12.92
C LYS A 343 27.37 -4.66 -14.42
N TYR A 344 28.06 -3.91 -15.28
CA TYR A 344 28.05 -4.10 -16.73
C TYR A 344 29.34 -4.79 -17.19
N GLN A 345 29.26 -6.07 -17.51
CA GLN A 345 30.38 -6.86 -18.03
C GLN A 345 30.01 -7.51 -19.36
N LEU A 346 30.97 -7.66 -20.26
CA LEU A 346 30.76 -8.30 -21.57
C LEU A 346 30.55 -9.81 -21.39
N PRO A 347 29.80 -10.49 -22.28
CA PRO A 347 29.60 -11.93 -22.19
C PRO A 347 30.91 -12.71 -22.37
N GLU A 348 30.97 -13.93 -21.83
CA GLU A 348 32.12 -14.81 -22.00
C GLU A 348 32.36 -15.16 -23.49
N GLY A 349 33.62 -15.27 -23.91
CA GLY A 349 33.98 -15.52 -25.32
C GLY A 349 33.89 -14.30 -26.25
N VAL A 350 33.97 -13.09 -25.71
CA VAL A 350 33.97 -11.79 -26.42
C VAL A 350 35.29 -11.04 -26.15
N ASP A 351 36.08 -10.71 -27.18
CA ASP A 351 37.33 -9.94 -27.01
C ASP A 351 37.01 -8.44 -26.80
N PRO A 352 37.37 -7.81 -25.66
CA PRO A 352 37.12 -6.39 -25.40
C PRO A 352 37.79 -5.44 -26.41
N LYS A 353 38.82 -5.87 -27.16
CA LYS A 353 39.41 -5.10 -28.28
C LYS A 353 38.41 -4.81 -29.40
N GLY A 354 37.33 -5.59 -29.50
CA GLY A 354 36.25 -5.35 -30.46
C GLY A 354 35.45 -4.07 -30.19
N VAL A 355 35.53 -3.51 -28.98
CA VAL A 355 34.75 -2.32 -28.58
C VAL A 355 35.29 -1.05 -29.24
N ARG A 356 34.41 -0.33 -29.94
CA ARG A 356 34.70 0.98 -30.54
C ARG A 356 33.68 2.02 -30.07
N VAL A 357 34.18 3.03 -29.37
CA VAL A 357 33.46 4.28 -29.08
C VAL A 357 34.01 5.37 -29.99
N ALA A 358 33.16 5.98 -30.82
CA ALA A 358 33.56 6.98 -31.80
C ALA A 358 32.51 8.09 -31.92
N LYS A 359 32.96 9.32 -32.24
CA LYS A 359 32.06 10.44 -32.51
C LYS A 359 31.58 10.35 -33.96
N ASP A 360 30.28 10.20 -34.14
CA ASP A 360 29.68 10.25 -35.47
C ASP A 360 29.70 11.69 -35.99
N HIS A 361 30.16 11.88 -37.21
CA HIS A 361 30.37 13.21 -37.79
C HIS A 361 29.08 13.79 -38.38
N SER A 362 28.04 12.96 -38.57
CA SER A 362 26.74 13.40 -39.11
C SER A 362 25.89 14.17 -38.09
N ASP A 363 25.90 13.74 -36.83
CA ASP A 363 25.06 14.29 -35.75
C ASP A 363 25.88 14.79 -34.53
N ASN A 364 27.21 14.71 -34.61
CA ASN A 364 28.16 15.05 -33.53
C ASN A 364 27.99 14.23 -32.23
N LYS A 365 27.28 13.09 -32.26
CA LYS A 365 27.05 12.26 -31.08
C LYS A 365 28.10 11.18 -30.92
N TRP A 366 28.44 10.85 -29.68
CA TRP A 366 29.28 9.68 -29.38
C TRP A 366 28.44 8.42 -29.49
N LYS A 367 28.97 7.40 -30.19
CA LYS A 367 28.31 6.11 -30.38
C LYS A 367 29.25 4.96 -30.05
N VAL A 368 28.73 3.94 -29.36
CA VAL A 368 29.40 2.67 -29.09
C VAL A 368 28.92 1.60 -30.07
N SER A 369 29.85 0.74 -30.48
CA SER A 369 29.61 -0.42 -31.34
C SER A 369 30.67 -1.47 -31.04
N MET A 370 30.39 -2.74 -31.35
CA MET A 370 31.31 -3.84 -31.14
C MET A 370 31.53 -4.67 -32.41
N ASP A 371 32.81 -4.94 -32.68
CA ASP A 371 33.30 -5.81 -33.75
C ASP A 371 33.57 -7.20 -33.15
N LEU A 372 32.73 -8.20 -33.48
CA LEU A 372 32.83 -9.57 -32.99
C LEU A 372 33.59 -10.48 -33.99
N GLY A 373 34.32 -9.89 -34.93
CA GLY A 373 35.07 -10.61 -35.97
C GLY A 373 34.15 -11.38 -36.91
N ASP A 374 34.41 -12.67 -37.10
CA ASP A 374 33.64 -13.57 -37.98
C ASP A 374 32.16 -13.69 -37.55
N LYS A 375 31.84 -13.35 -36.31
CA LYS A 375 30.46 -13.34 -35.78
C LYS A 375 29.66 -12.09 -36.19
N GLY A 376 30.31 -11.09 -36.80
CA GLY A 376 29.69 -9.86 -37.31
C GLY A 376 29.94 -8.61 -36.44
N LYS A 377 29.16 -7.55 -36.68
CA LYS A 377 29.22 -6.26 -35.96
C LYS A 377 27.86 -5.90 -35.40
N THR A 378 27.86 -5.30 -34.21
CA THR A 378 26.65 -4.76 -33.57
C THR A 378 26.19 -3.46 -34.24
N SER A 379 24.98 -3.04 -33.90
CA SER A 379 24.47 -1.71 -34.16
C SER A 379 25.29 -0.63 -33.43
N LYS A 380 25.17 0.62 -33.90
CA LYS A 380 25.77 1.80 -33.25
C LYS A 380 24.77 2.42 -32.28
N HIS A 381 25.02 2.33 -30.98
CA HIS A 381 24.19 2.94 -29.94
C HIS A 381 24.76 4.28 -29.47
N GLU A 382 23.91 5.31 -29.35
CA GLU A 382 24.27 6.62 -28.81
C GLU A 382 24.53 6.55 -27.30
N LEU A 383 25.63 7.15 -26.84
CA LEU A 383 25.93 7.29 -25.41
C LEU A 383 25.10 8.42 -24.79
N SER A 384 24.63 8.22 -23.56
CA SER A 384 24.15 9.32 -22.70
C SER A 384 25.27 10.33 -22.45
N PHE A 385 24.91 11.59 -22.16
CA PHE A 385 25.85 12.59 -21.64
C PHE A 385 26.59 12.06 -20.40
N ASP A 386 25.85 11.43 -19.48
CA ASP A 386 26.40 10.91 -18.22
C ASP A 386 27.46 9.83 -18.48
N ASP A 387 27.18 8.92 -19.41
CA ASP A 387 28.09 7.83 -19.80
C ASP A 387 29.32 8.35 -20.55
N GLY A 388 29.16 9.40 -21.38
CA GLY A 388 30.27 10.11 -22.00
C GLY A 388 31.16 10.81 -20.98
N TYR A 389 30.58 11.43 -19.93
CA TYR A 389 31.33 12.05 -18.85
C TYR A 389 32.08 11.00 -18.02
N SER A 390 31.42 9.91 -17.63
CA SER A 390 31.99 8.76 -16.92
C SER A 390 33.16 8.14 -17.68
N LEU A 391 33.07 8.01 -19.00
CA LEU A 391 34.11 7.43 -19.85
C LEU A 391 35.29 8.39 -20.12
N PHE A 392 35.02 9.63 -20.51
CA PHE A 392 36.06 10.54 -21.03
C PHE A 392 36.69 11.46 -19.99
N LYS A 393 35.93 11.91 -18.98
CA LYS A 393 36.40 12.91 -17.99
C LYS A 393 36.62 12.30 -16.61
N ALA A 394 35.60 11.66 -16.03
CA ALA A 394 35.69 11.03 -14.71
C ALA A 394 36.51 9.74 -14.72
N LYS A 395 36.54 9.02 -15.86
CA LYS A 395 37.25 7.74 -16.07
C LYS A 395 36.81 6.60 -15.13
N THR A 396 35.61 6.71 -14.58
CA THR A 396 34.96 5.73 -13.69
C THR A 396 34.18 4.65 -14.44
N ALA A 397 33.99 4.81 -15.75
CA ALA A 397 33.47 3.78 -16.64
C ALA A 397 34.52 3.40 -17.69
N THR A 398 34.74 2.11 -17.92
CA THR A 398 35.55 1.63 -19.05
C THR A 398 34.70 1.51 -20.32
N ARG A 399 35.35 1.51 -21.50
CA ARG A 399 34.65 1.31 -22.78
C ARG A 399 33.94 -0.06 -22.82
N GLU A 400 34.49 -1.08 -22.17
CA GLU A 400 33.91 -2.42 -22.07
C GLU A 400 32.61 -2.39 -21.26
N GLN A 401 32.57 -1.67 -20.14
CA GLN A 401 31.36 -1.48 -19.33
C GLN A 401 30.28 -0.68 -20.09
N ILE A 402 30.66 0.36 -20.83
CA ILE A 402 29.73 1.11 -21.69
C ILE A 402 29.21 0.23 -22.83
N ALA A 403 30.07 -0.57 -23.48
CA ALA A 403 29.63 -1.52 -24.49
C ALA A 403 28.66 -2.56 -23.91
N ALA A 404 28.95 -3.10 -22.72
CA ALA A 404 28.08 -4.05 -22.05
C ALA A 404 26.70 -3.45 -21.69
N LYS A 405 26.68 -2.20 -21.20
CA LYS A 405 25.44 -1.45 -20.89
C LYS A 405 24.49 -1.36 -22.08
N TYR A 406 25.02 -1.10 -23.27
CA TYR A 406 24.23 -0.80 -24.47
C TYR A 406 24.03 -2.00 -25.42
N LEU A 407 24.99 -2.93 -25.47
CA LEU A 407 25.08 -3.94 -26.54
C LEU A 407 24.92 -5.39 -26.05
N ASN A 408 24.90 -5.68 -24.75
CA ASN A 408 24.87 -7.07 -24.25
C ASN A 408 23.70 -7.90 -24.81
N THR A 409 22.54 -7.30 -25.03
CA THR A 409 21.36 -7.96 -25.62
C THR A 409 21.59 -8.34 -27.09
N GLU A 410 22.16 -7.43 -27.88
CA GLU A 410 22.50 -7.66 -29.29
C GLU A 410 23.65 -8.67 -29.42
N ILE A 411 24.71 -8.52 -28.62
CA ILE A 411 25.87 -9.44 -28.58
C ILE A 411 25.42 -10.87 -28.22
N THR A 412 24.60 -11.03 -27.19
CA THR A 412 24.09 -12.36 -26.77
C THR A 412 23.15 -12.97 -27.83
N GLY A 413 22.34 -12.15 -28.50
CA GLY A 413 21.54 -12.57 -29.65
C GLY A 413 22.39 -13.03 -30.84
N MET A 414 23.48 -12.32 -31.14
CA MET A 414 24.41 -12.69 -32.21
C MET A 414 25.21 -13.96 -31.87
N LEU A 415 25.68 -14.11 -30.63
CA LEU A 415 26.39 -15.30 -30.14
C LEU A 415 25.49 -16.55 -30.25
N SER A 416 24.27 -16.49 -29.72
CA SER A 416 23.32 -17.61 -29.78
C SER A 416 22.84 -17.92 -31.20
N ALA A 417 22.69 -16.91 -32.06
CA ALA A 417 22.41 -17.13 -33.49
C ALA A 417 23.56 -17.82 -34.23
N VAL A 418 24.81 -17.70 -33.77
CA VAL A 418 25.97 -18.42 -34.32
C VAL A 418 26.06 -19.85 -33.78
N THR A 419 25.87 -20.08 -32.47
CA THR A 419 25.87 -21.45 -31.90
C THR A 419 24.77 -22.30 -32.51
N ASN A 420 23.54 -21.78 -32.59
CA ASN A 420 22.40 -22.50 -33.15
C ASN A 420 22.57 -22.86 -34.65
N LYS A 421 23.34 -22.06 -35.41
CA LYS A 421 23.74 -22.38 -36.79
C LYS A 421 24.77 -23.51 -36.82
N LEU A 422 25.77 -23.46 -35.94
CA LEU A 422 26.82 -24.48 -35.86
C LEU A 422 26.25 -25.84 -35.45
N GLU A 423 25.45 -25.90 -34.39
CA GLU A 423 24.79 -27.14 -33.94
C GLU A 423 23.90 -27.74 -35.04
N LYS A 424 23.05 -26.93 -35.68
CA LYS A 424 22.21 -27.39 -36.79
C LYS A 424 23.03 -27.86 -38.00
N SER A 425 24.22 -27.30 -38.23
CA SER A 425 25.13 -27.76 -39.28
C SER A 425 25.89 -29.05 -38.92
N ALA A 426 26.03 -29.35 -37.63
CA ALA A 426 26.59 -30.60 -37.13
C ALA A 426 25.54 -31.73 -37.15
N SER A 427 24.30 -31.45 -36.73
CA SER A 427 23.19 -32.41 -36.76
C SER A 427 22.69 -32.76 -38.17
N MET A 428 23.20 -32.11 -39.21
CA MET A 428 22.96 -32.43 -40.62
C MET A 428 24.18 -33.09 -41.30
N LYS A 429 25.20 -33.47 -40.51
CA LYS A 429 26.41 -34.20 -40.94
C LYS A 429 26.61 -35.52 -40.19
N MET A 430 25.63 -35.90 -39.36
CA MET A 430 25.45 -37.18 -38.68
C MET A 430 24.21 -37.86 -39.28
#